data_AF-A0A6M7WII8-F1
#
_entry.id   AF-A0A6M7WII8-F1
#
_cell.length_a   1.000
_cell.length_b   1.000
_cell.length_c   1.000
_cell.angle_alpha   90.00
_cell.angle_beta   90.00
_cell.angle_gamma   90.00
#
_symmetry.space_group_name_H-M   'P 1'
#
loop_
_entity.id
_entity.type
_entity.pdbx_description
1 polymer ?
#
loop_
_entity_poly.entity_id
_entity_poly.type
_entity_poly.pdbx_seq_one_letter_code
_entity_poly.pdbx_strand_id
1 'polypeptide(L)'
;MAFSFSPFHWEKVLEGRAIQDIWIRPRRPAPSTMYGTTLRVFDPGIDGWHILWNDPLNRDHSHQIGRAEGADIVQLGNDSRGLKARWRFTEITADSFHWIGEERSSEGDPWQITYEHFARRTKP
;
A
#
# COMPACT_ATOMS: atom_id res chain seq x y z
N MET A 1 -23.48 -8.72 -10.07
CA MET A 1 -23.29 -8.93 -8.62
C MET A 1 -22.67 -7.67 -8.06
N ALA A 2 -23.39 -6.91 -7.22
CA ALA A 2 -22.87 -5.69 -6.60
C ALA A 2 -22.55 -6.00 -5.14
N PHE A 3 -21.28 -6.27 -4.84
CA PHE A 3 -20.82 -6.35 -3.47
C PHE A 3 -20.72 -4.93 -2.92
N SER A 4 -21.38 -4.67 -1.79
CA SER A 4 -21.18 -3.44 -1.03
C SER A 4 -19.86 -3.58 -0.29
N PHE A 5 -18.77 -3.08 -0.88
CA PHE A 5 -17.49 -3.01 -0.19
C PHE A 5 -17.45 -1.78 0.72
N SER A 6 -16.93 -1.97 1.93
CA SER A 6 -16.40 -0.88 2.76
C SER A 6 -15.43 -0.02 1.92
N PRO A 7 -15.33 1.31 2.17
CA PRO A 7 -14.37 2.17 1.46
C PRO A 7 -12.91 1.69 1.57
N PHE A 8 -12.63 0.83 2.55
CA PHE A 8 -11.40 0.07 2.71
C PHE A 8 -11.74 -1.37 3.08
N HIS A 9 -11.21 -2.33 2.32
CA HIS A 9 -11.45 -3.76 2.49
C HIS A 9 -10.18 -4.54 2.17
N TRP A 10 -9.92 -5.64 2.88
CA TRP A 10 -8.83 -6.56 2.54
C TRP A 10 -9.25 -8.01 2.76
N GLU A 11 -8.74 -8.90 1.92
CA GLU A 11 -9.05 -10.33 1.93
C GLU A 11 -7.83 -11.18 1.54
N LYS A 12 -7.82 -12.43 2.03
CA LYS A 12 -6.97 -13.48 1.46
C LYS A 12 -7.62 -13.97 0.17
N VAL A 13 -6.86 -13.97 -0.92
CA VAL A 13 -7.32 -14.38 -2.25
C VAL A 13 -6.42 -15.49 -2.80
N LEU A 14 -6.80 -16.07 -3.94
CA LEU A 14 -6.05 -17.15 -4.60
C LEU A 14 -5.77 -18.35 -3.67
N GLU A 15 -6.80 -18.72 -2.90
CA GLU A 15 -6.74 -19.75 -1.83
C GLU A 15 -5.71 -19.45 -0.73
N GLY A 16 -5.50 -18.16 -0.42
CA GLY A 16 -4.59 -17.73 0.63
C GLY A 16 -3.15 -17.49 0.18
N ARG A 17 -2.86 -17.60 -1.13
CA ARG A 17 -1.54 -17.32 -1.71
C ARG A 17 -1.25 -15.83 -1.91
N ALA A 18 -2.27 -14.98 -1.77
CA ALA A 18 -2.13 -13.54 -1.87
C ALA A 18 -3.09 -12.81 -0.94
N ILE A 19 -2.76 -11.55 -0.66
CA ILE A 19 -3.64 -10.60 0.04
C ILE A 19 -4.05 -9.53 -0.96
N GLN A 20 -5.34 -9.26 -1.08
CA GLN A 20 -5.85 -8.16 -1.88
C GLN A 20 -6.56 -7.14 -0.99
N ASP A 21 -6.24 -5.86 -1.16
CA ASP A 21 -7.06 -4.77 -0.62
C ASP A 21 -7.70 -3.93 -1.72
N ILE A 22 -8.82 -3.29 -1.38
CA ILE A 22 -9.60 -2.42 -2.25
C ILE A 22 -9.81 -1.09 -1.55
N TRP A 23 -9.60 -0.02 -2.31
CA TRP A 23 -9.75 1.35 -1.85
C TRP A 23 -10.74 2.11 -2.73
N ILE A 24 -11.76 2.67 -2.09
CA ILE A 24 -12.74 3.56 -2.72
C ILE A 24 -12.78 4.85 -1.93
N ARG A 25 -12.23 5.94 -2.49
CA ARG A 25 -12.17 7.25 -1.83
C ARG A 25 -12.70 8.36 -2.74
N PRO A 26 -13.48 9.34 -2.23
CA PRO A 26 -14.23 9.29 -0.98
C PRO A 26 -15.32 8.19 -0.98
N ARG A 27 -15.90 7.92 0.20
CA ARG A 27 -17.02 6.98 0.33
C ARG A 27 -18.24 7.46 -0.46
N ARG A 28 -18.95 6.52 -1.08
CA ARG A 28 -20.24 6.78 -1.76
C ARG A 28 -21.24 7.48 -0.81
N PRO A 29 -22.12 8.35 -1.34
CA PRO A 29 -22.40 8.58 -2.77
C PRO A 29 -21.53 9.64 -3.46
N ALA A 30 -20.53 10.22 -2.77
CA ALA A 30 -19.64 11.19 -3.41
C ALA A 30 -18.90 10.56 -4.60
N PRO A 31 -18.69 11.31 -5.71
CA PRO A 31 -17.86 10.84 -6.82
C PRO A 31 -16.47 10.46 -6.30
N SER A 32 -16.05 9.24 -6.57
CA SER A 32 -14.74 8.78 -6.11
C SER A 32 -13.65 9.48 -6.90
N THR A 33 -12.59 9.86 -6.19
CA THR A 33 -11.34 10.43 -6.69
C THR A 33 -10.23 9.39 -6.75
N MET A 34 -10.45 8.20 -6.18
CA MET A 34 -9.51 7.08 -6.20
C MET A 34 -10.28 5.76 -6.16
N TYR A 35 -9.97 4.87 -7.10
CA TYR A 35 -10.48 3.49 -7.15
C TYR A 35 -9.27 2.58 -7.30
N GLY A 36 -8.78 2.02 -6.21
CA GLY A 36 -7.54 1.25 -6.28
C GLY A 36 -7.64 -0.13 -5.66
N THR A 37 -6.71 -0.98 -6.06
CA THR A 37 -6.48 -2.28 -5.41
C THR A 37 -4.99 -2.52 -5.27
N THR A 38 -4.60 -3.10 -4.12
CA THR A 38 -3.25 -3.64 -3.95
C THR A 38 -3.32 -5.15 -3.91
N LEU A 39 -2.56 -5.85 -4.76
CA LEU A 39 -2.32 -7.29 -4.63
C LEU A 39 -0.92 -7.51 -4.05
N ARG A 40 -0.83 -8.29 -2.98
CA ARG A 40 0.43 -8.68 -2.33
C ARG A 40 0.64 -10.17 -2.43
N VAL A 41 1.77 -10.57 -3.00
CA VAL A 41 2.16 -11.96 -3.21
C VAL A 41 3.54 -12.17 -2.61
N PHE A 42 3.68 -13.10 -1.67
CA PHE A 42 4.98 -13.45 -1.13
C PHE A 42 5.74 -14.33 -2.12
N ASP A 43 7.00 -13.99 -2.39
CA ASP A 43 7.93 -14.77 -3.18
C ASP A 43 9.10 -15.24 -2.30
N PRO A 44 9.20 -16.55 -2.01
CA PRO A 44 10.29 -17.09 -1.20
C PRO A 44 11.67 -16.96 -1.87
N GLY A 45 11.74 -16.80 -3.20
CA GLY A 45 13.00 -16.64 -3.93
C GLY A 45 13.72 -15.32 -3.63
N ILE A 46 12.97 -14.29 -3.21
CA ILE A 46 13.52 -12.98 -2.85
C ILE A 46 13.30 -12.61 -1.37
N ASP A 47 12.76 -13.57 -0.59
CA ASP A 47 12.29 -13.40 0.78
C ASP A 47 11.54 -12.07 0.98
N GLY A 48 10.49 -11.89 0.17
CA GLY A 48 9.84 -10.60 0.06
C GLY A 48 8.48 -10.66 -0.61
N TRP A 49 7.78 -9.53 -0.57
CA TRP A 49 6.45 -9.39 -1.13
C TRP A 49 6.51 -8.59 -2.42
N HIS A 50 5.97 -9.14 -3.50
CA HIS A 50 5.55 -8.32 -4.64
C HIS A 50 4.29 -7.57 -4.26
N ILE A 51 4.33 -6.24 -4.37
CA ILE A 51 3.23 -5.34 -4.03
C ILE A 51 2.85 -4.60 -5.30
N LEU A 52 1.67 -4.89 -5.81
CA LEU A 52 1.16 -4.37 -7.07
C LEU A 52 -0.03 -3.48 -6.79
N TRP A 53 0.13 -2.18 -7.00
CA TRP A 53 -0.95 -1.19 -6.92
C TRP A 53 -1.52 -0.93 -8.30
N ASN A 54 -2.84 -0.82 -8.38
CA ASN A 54 -3.53 -0.39 -9.59
C ASN A 54 -4.71 0.52 -9.23
N ASP A 55 -4.69 1.76 -9.71
CA ASP A 55 -5.80 2.70 -9.72
C ASP A 55 -6.24 2.98 -11.15
N PRO A 56 -7.24 2.25 -11.69
CA PRO A 56 -7.76 2.47 -13.02
C PRO A 56 -8.38 3.87 -13.24
N LEU A 57 -8.88 4.54 -12.19
CA LEU A 57 -9.48 5.86 -12.36
C LEU A 57 -8.40 6.89 -12.72
N ASN A 58 -7.27 6.85 -12.02
CA ASN A 58 -6.15 7.78 -12.23
C ASN A 58 -5.10 7.24 -13.21
N ARG A 59 -5.26 6.01 -13.71
CA ARG A 59 -4.27 5.28 -14.53
C ARG A 59 -2.91 5.14 -13.83
N ASP A 60 -2.93 5.18 -12.51
CA ASP A 60 -1.76 5.07 -11.67
C ASP A 60 -1.54 3.59 -11.31
N HIS A 61 -0.28 3.17 -11.39
CA HIS A 61 0.11 1.81 -11.09
C HIS A 61 1.55 1.83 -10.59
N SER A 62 1.84 0.93 -9.66
CA SER A 62 3.20 0.76 -9.17
C SER A 62 3.48 -0.69 -8.81
N HIS A 63 4.75 -1.05 -8.91
CA HIS A 63 5.27 -2.32 -8.41
C HIS A 63 6.39 -2.02 -7.42
N GLN A 64 6.26 -2.61 -6.24
CA GLN A 64 7.22 -2.47 -5.16
C GLN A 64 7.55 -3.83 -4.56
N ILE A 65 8.71 -3.90 -3.91
CA ILE A 65 9.14 -5.04 -3.11
C ILE A 65 9.08 -4.65 -1.63
N GLY A 66 8.27 -5.38 -0.86
CA GLY A 66 8.13 -5.22 0.58
C GLY A 66 8.95 -6.25 1.35
N ARG A 67 9.66 -5.82 2.38
CA ARG A 67 10.40 -6.68 3.32
C ARG A 67 10.26 -6.19 4.76
N ALA A 68 10.48 -7.09 5.70
CA ALA A 68 10.73 -6.70 7.08
C ALA A 68 12.13 -6.07 7.18
N GLU A 69 12.24 -5.01 7.99
CA GLU A 69 13.50 -4.37 8.35
C GLU A 69 13.53 -4.21 9.87
N GLY A 70 14.08 -5.21 10.57
CA GLY A 70 13.98 -5.30 12.01
C GLY A 70 12.52 -5.47 12.47
N ALA A 71 12.02 -4.51 13.24
CA ALA A 71 10.62 -4.48 13.70
C ALA A 71 9.68 -3.77 12.71
N ASP A 72 10.22 -3.13 11.68
CA ASP A 72 9.47 -2.32 10.73
C ASP A 72 9.25 -3.08 9.41
N ILE A 73 8.41 -2.51 8.54
CA ILE A 73 8.21 -3.01 7.17
C ILE A 73 8.54 -1.88 6.20
N VAL A 74 9.36 -2.19 5.19
CA VAL A 74 9.75 -1.24 4.14
C VAL A 74 9.35 -1.78 2.78
N GLN A 75 8.71 -0.94 1.97
CA GLN A 75 8.36 -1.21 0.58
C GLN A 75 9.12 -0.24 -0.31
N LEU A 76 9.83 -0.78 -1.31
CA LEU A 76 10.64 0.00 -2.23
C LEU A 76 10.23 -0.29 -3.67
N GLY A 77 10.13 0.76 -4.47
CA GLY A 77 9.96 0.64 -5.91
C GLY A 77 9.92 2.02 -6.56
N ASN A 78 9.22 2.10 -7.69
CA ASN A 78 9.00 3.36 -8.38
C ASN A 78 7.50 3.66 -8.42
N ASP A 79 7.14 4.93 -8.39
CA ASP A 79 5.78 5.36 -8.69
C ASP A 79 5.55 5.50 -10.22
N SER A 80 4.33 5.85 -10.62
CA SER A 80 3.98 6.05 -12.03
C SER A 80 4.70 7.21 -12.73
N ARG A 81 5.31 8.12 -11.97
CA ARG A 81 6.13 9.23 -12.49
C ARG A 81 7.59 8.81 -12.68
N GLY A 82 7.97 7.61 -12.23
CA GLY A 82 9.35 7.12 -12.26
C GLY A 82 10.19 7.58 -11.08
N LEU A 83 9.60 8.25 -10.09
CA LEU A 83 10.30 8.60 -8.85
C LEU A 83 10.52 7.34 -8.01
N LYS A 84 11.62 7.32 -7.26
CA LYS A 84 11.83 6.28 -6.23
C LYS A 84 10.80 6.51 -5.14
N ALA A 85 10.04 5.49 -4.80
CA ALA A 85 9.04 5.51 -3.76
C ALA A 85 9.46 4.55 -2.64
N ARG A 86 9.29 5.00 -1.40
CA ARG A 86 9.48 4.21 -0.19
C ARG A 86 8.28 4.35 0.72
N TRP A 87 7.70 3.23 1.11
CA TRP A 87 6.71 3.20 2.18
C TRP A 87 7.29 2.52 3.40
N ARG A 88 7.15 3.14 4.56
CA ARG A 88 7.58 2.59 5.84
C ARG A 88 6.39 2.43 6.76
N PHE A 89 6.30 1.27 7.38
CA PHE A 89 5.37 0.98 8.46
C PHE A 89 6.22 0.76 9.69
N THR A 90 6.18 1.70 10.61
CA THR A 90 7.04 1.74 11.81
C THR A 90 6.18 1.76 13.06
N GLU A 91 6.80 1.54 14.22
CA GLU A 91 6.12 1.61 15.52
C GLU A 91 4.88 0.68 15.56
N ILE A 92 5.01 -0.48 14.93
CA ILE A 92 3.91 -1.43 14.76
C ILE A 92 3.57 -2.07 16.10
N THR A 93 2.32 -1.93 16.51
CA THR A 93 1.74 -2.59 17.68
C THR A 93 0.57 -3.47 17.26
N ALA A 94 -0.10 -4.11 18.23
CA ALA A 94 -1.29 -4.92 17.96
C ALA A 94 -2.47 -4.09 17.39
N ASP A 95 -2.55 -2.79 17.71
CA ASP A 95 -3.68 -1.93 17.35
C ASP A 95 -3.27 -0.62 16.66
N SER A 96 -1.99 -0.36 16.43
CA SER A 96 -1.52 0.87 15.76
C SER A 96 -0.27 0.67 14.91
N PHE A 97 -0.02 1.60 14.01
CA PHE A 97 1.25 1.76 13.31
C PHE A 97 1.41 3.19 12.77
N HIS A 98 2.65 3.60 12.57
CA HIS A 98 3.00 4.83 11.86
C HIS A 98 3.31 4.49 10.40
N TRP A 99 2.64 5.16 9.46
CA TRP A 99 2.75 4.92 8.03
C TRP A 99 3.28 6.16 7.31
N ILE A 100 4.45 6.00 6.69
CA ILE A 100 5.17 7.09 6.04
C ILE A 100 5.36 6.73 4.57
N GLY A 101 4.97 7.64 3.68
CA GLY A 101 5.28 7.60 2.25
C GLY A 101 6.33 8.64 1.92
N GLU A 102 7.39 8.21 1.26
CA GLU A 102 8.52 9.03 0.88
C GLU A 102 8.86 8.87 -0.59
N GLU A 103 9.35 9.95 -1.19
CA GLU A 103 9.77 10.00 -2.59
C GLU A 103 11.16 10.61 -2.71
N ARG A 104 11.90 10.22 -3.74
CA ARG A 104 13.13 10.91 -4.17
C ARG A 104 13.34 10.75 -5.68
N SER A 105 14.03 11.72 -6.28
CA SER A 105 14.28 11.73 -7.74
C SER A 105 15.41 10.79 -8.15
N SER A 106 16.45 10.65 -7.32
CA SER A 106 17.60 9.80 -7.59
C SER A 106 18.15 9.14 -6.31
N GLU A 107 19.05 8.17 -6.45
CA GLU A 107 19.67 7.46 -5.31
C GLU A 107 20.47 8.38 -4.37
N GLY A 108 20.99 9.50 -4.88
CA GLY A 108 21.76 10.47 -4.10
C GLY A 108 20.91 11.51 -3.39
N ASP A 109 19.63 11.63 -3.74
CA ASP A 109 18.75 12.64 -3.16
C ASP A 109 18.19 12.18 -1.81
N PRO A 110 18.00 13.11 -0.86
CA PRO A 110 17.34 12.80 0.40
C PRO A 110 15.88 12.42 0.15
N TRP A 111 15.40 11.41 0.88
CA TRP A 111 13.98 11.07 0.92
C TRP A 111 13.15 12.26 1.41
N GLN A 112 12.08 12.57 0.69
CA GLN A 112 11.10 13.59 1.07
C GLN A 112 9.81 12.90 1.50
N ILE A 113 9.31 13.22 2.69
CA ILE A 113 8.01 12.70 3.15
C ILE A 113 6.91 13.38 2.35
N THR A 114 6.11 12.59 1.63
CA THR A 114 4.94 13.04 0.88
C THR A 114 3.62 12.60 1.52
N TYR A 115 3.66 11.57 2.37
CA TYR A 115 2.53 11.07 3.13
C TYR A 115 2.92 10.67 4.54
N GLU A 116 2.09 10.97 5.52
CA GLU A 116 2.31 10.58 6.91
C GLU A 116 0.97 10.35 7.63
N HIS A 117 0.81 9.18 8.23
CA HIS A 117 -0.41 8.78 8.91
C HIS A 117 -0.12 7.95 10.16
N PHE A 118 -0.85 8.24 11.24
CA PHE A 118 -0.88 7.42 12.45
C PHE A 118 -2.15 6.59 12.43
N ALA A 119 -2.03 5.32 12.08
CA ALA A 119 -3.16 4.42 11.96
C ALA A 119 -3.44 3.74 13.29
N ARG A 120 -4.74 3.64 13.64
CA ARG A 120 -5.21 2.88 14.79
C ARG A 120 -6.42 2.04 14.41
N ARG A 121 -6.44 0.80 14.88
CA ARG A 121 -7.58 -0.11 14.78
C ARG A 121 -8.72 0.44 15.65
N THR A 122 -9.83 0.78 15.03
CA THR A 122 -11.08 1.05 15.75
C THR A 122 -11.73 -0.27 16.14
N LYS A 123 -12.30 -0.35 17.35
CA LYS A 123 -13.16 -1.50 17.72
C LYS A 123 -14.35 -1.55 16.75
N PRO A 124 -14.79 -2.77 16.37
CA PRO A 124 -15.97 -2.94 15.51
C PRO A 124 -17.24 -2.37 16.15
#